data_AF-A0A653WY76-F1
#
_entry.id   AF-A0A653WY76-F1
#
_cell.length_a   1.000
_cell.length_b   1.000
_cell.length_c   1.000
_cell.angle_alpha   90.00
_cell.angle_beta   90.00
_cell.angle_gamma   90.00
#
_symmetry.space_group_name_H-M   'P 1'
#
loop_
_entity.id
_entity.type
_entity.pdbx_description
1 polymer ?
#
loop_
_entity_poly.entity_id
_entity_poly.type
_entity_poly.pdbx_seq_one_letter_code
_entity_poly.pdbx_strand_id
1 'polypeptide(L)'
;MNVYIACHSGFVTSAMAAKLFAQASEGRLSCTITHGTIQNIPNEVDLILYQEGATPVTHPTARVRSVRQLLSLEEYRLLVEEWMDEHET
;
A
#
# COMPACT_ATOMS: atom_id res chain seq x y z
N MET A 1 -7.05 1.87 -9.64
CA MET A 1 -6.37 0.86 -8.82
C MET A 1 -6.74 1.06 -7.35
N ASN A 2 -7.20 0.02 -6.66
CA ASN A 2 -7.52 0.05 -5.23
C ASN A 2 -6.32 -0.38 -4.41
N VAL A 3 -5.83 0.51 -3.55
CA VAL A 3 -4.69 0.26 -2.66
C VAL A 3 -5.17 0.23 -1.22
N TYR A 4 -4.77 -0.79 -0.47
CA TYR A 4 -5.05 -0.92 0.96
C TYR A 4 -3.75 -0.93 1.77
N ILE A 5 -3.62 0.00 2.71
CA ILE A 5 -2.48 0.03 3.63
C ILE A 5 -2.90 -0.59 4.96
N ALA A 6 -2.32 -1.74 5.25
CA ALA A 6 -2.59 -2.53 6.44
C ALA A 6 -1.54 -2.26 7.52
N CYS A 7 -1.99 -1.93 8.73
CA CYS A 7 -1.16 -1.87 9.92
C CYS A 7 -1.83 -2.65 11.05
N HIS A 8 -1.08 -3.06 12.08
CA HIS A 8 -1.64 -3.83 13.19
C HIS A 8 -2.80 -3.08 13.88
N SER A 9 -2.60 -1.79 14.16
CA SER A 9 -3.60 -0.97 14.85
C SER A 9 -4.58 -0.29 13.89
N GLY A 10 -4.22 -0.08 12.61
CA GLY A 10 -5.10 0.53 11.60
C GLY A 10 -5.52 1.98 11.83
N PHE A 11 -4.87 2.71 12.75
CA PHE A 11 -5.21 4.10 13.10
C PHE A 11 -4.23 5.12 12.51
N VAL A 12 -3.20 5.53 13.27
CA VAL A 12 -2.40 6.72 12.95
C VAL A 12 -1.38 6.47 11.85
N THR A 13 -0.61 5.38 11.98
CA THR A 13 0.47 5.02 11.06
C THR A 13 -0.06 4.69 9.67
N SER A 14 -1.17 3.97 9.59
CA SER A 14 -1.81 3.60 8.32
C SER A 14 -2.43 4.81 7.60
N ALA A 15 -2.98 5.78 8.35
CA ALA A 15 -3.50 7.02 7.76
C ALA A 15 -2.38 7.91 7.22
N MET A 16 -1.25 8.03 7.94
CA MET A 16 -0.09 8.78 7.47
C MET A 16 0.56 8.10 6.25
N ALA A 17 0.71 6.78 6.30
CA ALA A 17 1.18 5.99 5.16
C ALA A 17 0.30 6.18 3.93
N ALA A 18 -1.03 6.21 4.08
CA ALA A 18 -1.95 6.49 2.98
C ALA A 18 -1.74 7.86 2.35
N LYS A 19 -1.48 8.89 3.15
CA LYS A 19 -1.13 10.22 2.64
C LYS A 19 0.21 10.22 1.90
N LEU A 20 1.22 9.53 2.43
CA LEU A 20 2.53 9.44 1.79
C LEU A 20 2.45 8.68 0.47
N PHE A 21 1.71 7.57 0.43
CA PHE A 21 1.49 6.83 -0.81
C PHE A 21 0.72 7.67 -1.83
N ALA A 22 -0.34 8.38 -1.40
CA ALA A 22 -1.07 9.32 -2.27
C ALA A 22 -0.14 10.34 -2.90
N GLN A 23 0.75 10.94 -2.09
CA GLN A 23 1.75 11.89 -2.55
C GLN A 23 2.79 11.25 -3.49
N ALA A 24 3.19 10.01 -3.26
CA ALA A 24 4.10 9.29 -4.16
C ALA A 24 3.45 8.95 -5.51
N SER A 25 2.15 8.66 -5.51
CA SER A 25 1.37 8.31 -6.69
C SER A 25 0.86 9.51 -7.50
N GLU A 26 0.95 10.73 -6.96
CA GLU A 26 0.36 11.93 -7.54
C GLU A 26 0.89 12.20 -8.96
N GLY A 27 -0.02 12.28 -9.94
CA GLY A 27 0.30 12.49 -11.35
C GLY A 27 0.93 11.29 -12.07
N ARG A 28 1.14 10.17 -11.37
CA ARG A 28 1.75 8.94 -11.90
C ARG A 28 0.77 7.77 -11.98
N LEU A 29 -0.05 7.59 -10.95
CA LEU A 29 -1.01 6.49 -10.86
C LEU A 29 -2.39 7.02 -10.45
N SER A 30 -3.43 6.50 -11.09
CA SER A 30 -4.81 6.71 -10.66
C SER A 30 -5.21 5.62 -9.66
N CYS A 31 -5.13 5.94 -8.37
CA CYS A 31 -5.44 5.00 -7.30
C CYS A 31 -6.42 5.56 -6.26
N THR A 32 -7.24 4.66 -5.73
CA THR A 32 -8.07 4.89 -4.54
C THR A 32 -7.40 4.21 -3.37
N ILE A 33 -6.98 5.00 -2.37
CA ILE A 33 -6.19 4.52 -1.24
C ILE A 33 -7.09 4.45 -0.02
N THR A 34 -7.15 3.27 0.58
CA THR A 34 -7.84 2.99 1.83
C THR A 34 -6.84 2.42 2.83
N HIS A 35 -7.15 2.49 4.11
CA HIS A 35 -6.26 2.02 5.15
C HIS A 35 -7.03 1.41 6.31
N GLY A 36 -6.38 0.52 7.05
CA GLY A 36 -6.99 -0.08 8.23
C GLY A 36 -6.16 -1.22 8.81
N THR A 37 -6.86 -2.12 9.49
CA THR A 37 -6.22 -3.26 10.15
C THR A 37 -5.99 -4.40 9.16
N ILE A 38 -5.00 -5.25 9.44
CA ILE A 38 -4.75 -6.48 8.69
C ILE A 38 -5.97 -7.44 8.64
N GLN A 39 -6.93 -7.28 9.56
CA GLN A 39 -8.13 -8.14 9.65
C GLN A 39 -9.28 -7.64 8.76
N ASN A 40 -9.28 -6.37 8.39
CA ASN A 40 -10.38 -5.71 7.68
C ASN A 40 -10.00 -5.34 6.24
N ILE A 41 -9.12 -6.14 5.64
CA ILE A 41 -8.72 -5.96 4.25
C ILE A 41 -9.93 -6.29 3.35
N PRO A 42 -10.36 -5.38 2.47
CA PRO A 42 -11.49 -5.61 1.57
C PRO A 42 -11.10 -6.57 0.45
N ASN A 43 -12.08 -7.35 -0.03
CA ASN A 43 -11.88 -8.28 -1.14
C ASN A 43 -11.55 -7.58 -2.48
N GLU A 44 -12.08 -6.37 -2.66
CA GLU A 44 -11.92 -5.55 -3.88
C GLU A 44 -10.70 -4.62 -3.75
N VAL A 45 -9.52 -5.22 -3.64
CA VAL A 45 -8.23 -4.51 -3.57
C VAL A 45 -7.25 -5.09 -4.58
N ASP A 46 -6.49 -4.22 -5.23
CA ASP A 46 -5.49 -4.60 -6.23
C ASP A 46 -4.10 -4.76 -5.59
N LEU A 47 -3.78 -3.88 -4.62
CA LEU A 47 -2.49 -3.86 -3.92
C LEU A 47 -2.68 -3.67 -2.41
N ILE A 48 -2.02 -4.52 -1.63
CA ILE A 48 -1.94 -4.40 -0.19
C ILE A 48 -0.51 -4.10 0.23
N LEU A 49 -0.34 -3.03 0.99
CA LEU A 49 0.94 -2.62 1.58
C LEU A 49 0.90 -2.85 3.09
N TYR A 50 1.92 -3.50 3.64
CA TYR A 50 2.04 -3.75 5.08
C TYR A 50 3.50 -3.63 5.52
N GLN A 51 3.75 -3.46 6.82
CA GLN A 51 5.12 -3.33 7.31
C GLN A 51 5.85 -4.68 7.37
N GLU A 52 7.09 -4.74 6.86
CA GLU A 52 7.98 -5.90 6.99
C GLU A 52 8.22 -6.23 8.48
N GLY A 53 8.22 -7.51 8.81
CA GLY A 53 8.33 -7.99 10.20
C GLY A 53 7.04 -7.89 11.01
N ALA A 54 5.96 -7.29 10.48
CA ALA A 54 4.62 -7.42 11.05
C ALA A 54 4.00 -8.79 10.71
N THR A 55 2.79 -9.03 11.21
CA THR A 55 2.00 -10.23 10.85
C THR A 55 1.90 -10.35 9.33
N PRO A 56 2.28 -11.49 8.74
CA PRO A 56 2.18 -11.69 7.30
C PRO A 56 0.74 -11.51 6.82
N VAL A 57 0.59 -10.78 5.72
CA VAL A 57 -0.70 -10.59 5.06
C VAL A 57 -0.75 -11.48 3.84
N THR A 58 -1.89 -12.14 3.63
CA THR A 58 -2.18 -12.89 2.41
C THR A 58 -3.55 -12.46 1.88
N HIS A 59 -3.68 -12.42 0.56
CA HIS A 59 -4.94 -12.10 -0.10
C HIS A 59 -5.06 -12.92 -1.39
N PRO A 60 -6.24 -13.47 -1.70
CA PRO A 60 -6.40 -14.40 -2.83
C PRO A 60 -6.23 -13.74 -4.20
N THR A 61 -6.59 -12.47 -4.32
CA THR A 61 -6.66 -11.75 -5.60
C THR A 61 -5.75 -10.54 -5.68
N ALA A 62 -5.28 -10.04 -4.54
CA ALA A 62 -4.55 -8.79 -4.49
C ALA A 62 -3.06 -9.07 -4.43
N ARG A 63 -2.29 -8.17 -5.02
CA ARG A 63 -0.84 -8.20 -4.87
C ARG A 63 -0.48 -7.73 -3.47
N VAL A 64 0.30 -8.53 -2.76
CA VAL A 64 0.73 -8.21 -1.39
C VAL A 64 2.20 -7.83 -1.40
N ARG A 65 2.53 -6.65 -0.86
CA ARG A 65 3.89 -6.13 -0.77
C ARG A 65 4.18 -5.62 0.64
N SER A 66 5.34 -5.99 1.17
CA SER A 66 5.86 -5.46 2.41
C SER A 66 6.68 -4.20 2.15
N VAL A 67 6.61 -3.23 3.06
CA VAL A 67 7.48 -2.05 3.12
C VAL A 67 8.30 -2.09 4.40
N ARG A 68 9.56 -1.71 4.33
CA ARG A 68 10.46 -1.64 5.49
C ARG A 68 9.99 -0.57 6.46
N GLN A 69 9.61 0.60 5.95
CA GLN A 69 9.18 1.74 6.74
C GLN A 69 7.89 2.34 6.18
N LEU A 70 6.77 2.15 6.90
CA LEU A 70 5.47 2.71 6.52
C LEU A 70 5.46 4.25 6.38
N LEU A 71 6.41 4.94 7.00
CA LEU A 71 6.52 6.40 6.98
C LEU A 71 7.64 6.91 6.05
N SER A 72 8.06 6.10 5.08
CA SER A 72 9.07 6.48 4.09
C SER A 72 8.40 6.87 2.77
N LEU A 73 8.44 8.17 2.44
CA LEU A 73 7.97 8.64 1.12
C LEU A 73 8.82 8.09 -0.02
N GLU A 74 10.12 7.97 0.18
CA GLU A 74 11.07 7.48 -0.82
C GLU A 74 10.77 6.02 -1.19
N GLU A 75 10.46 5.18 -0.20
CA GLU A 75 10.10 3.78 -0.45
C GLU A 75 8.81 3.67 -1.27
N TYR A 76 7.81 4.51 -0.99
CA TYR A 76 6.60 4.54 -1.82
C TYR A 76 6.84 5.04 -3.24
N ARG A 77 7.75 5.99 -3.45
CA ARG A 77 8.10 6.44 -4.80
C ARG A 77 8.72 5.32 -5.63
N LEU A 78 9.63 4.55 -5.05
CA LEU A 78 10.23 3.39 -5.70
C LEU A 78 9.17 2.34 -6.03
N LEU A 79 8.26 2.05 -5.11
CA LEU A 79 7.16 1.10 -5.37
C LEU A 79 6.22 1.56 -6.48
N VAL A 80 5.93 2.86 -6.54
CA VAL A 80 5.12 3.45 -7.61
C VAL A 80 5.85 3.33 -8.96
N GLU A 81 7.15 3.59 -9.00
CA GLU A 81 7.98 3.44 -10.20
C GLU A 81 8.03 1.99 -10.68
N GLU A 82 8.34 1.04 -9.78
CA GLU A 82 8.31 -0.39 -10.08
C GLU A 82 6.95 -0.84 -10.63
N TRP A 83 5.86 -0.35 -10.03
CA TRP A 83 4.51 -0.69 -10.49
C TRP A 83 4.22 -0.17 -11.89
N MET A 84 4.66 1.04 -12.20
CA MET A 84 4.50 1.63 -13.53
C MET A 84 5.28 0.86 -14.59
N ASP A 85 6.54 0.53 -14.30
CA ASP A 85 7.41 -0.22 -15.23
C ASP A 85 6.80 -1.60 -15.59
N GLU A 86 6.16 -2.26 -14.63
CA GLU A 86 5.53 -3.56 -14.84
C GLU A 86 4.19 -3.51 -15.60
N HIS A 87 3.54 -2.35 -15.69
CA HIS A 87 2.21 -2.20 -16.32
C HIS A 87 2.21 -1.30 -17.58
N GLU A 88 3.34 -0.72 -17.97
CA GLU A 88 3.53 0.00 -19.24
C GLU A 88 4.02 -0.91 -20.40
N THR A 89 4.08 -2.24 -20.21
CA THR A 89 4.36 -3.23 -21.27
C THR A 89 3.12 -4.01 -21.72
#